data_AF-A0A0C9ZC87-F1
#
_entry.id   AF-A0A0C9ZC87-F1
#
_cell.length_a   1.000
_cell.length_b   1.000
_cell.length_c   1.000
_cell.angle_alpha   90.00
_cell.angle_beta   90.00
_cell.angle_gamma   90.00
#
_symmetry.space_group_name_H-M   'P 1'
#
loop_
_entity.id
_entity.type
_entity.pdbx_description
1 polymer ?
#
loop_
_entity_poly.entity_id
_entity_poly.type
_entity_poly.pdbx_seq_one_letter_code
_entity_poly.pdbx_strand_id
1 'polypeptide(L)'
;AVQRLRNGGLIVELDNENLAGWLKGPTGRILLESHLDSTACIRDRTFSIVIQFLLITYEIERDDFPRHIEAENHLPPNSIASIRWIKP
;
A
#
# COMPACT_ATOMS: atom_id res chain seq x y z
N ALA A 1 -21.68 -1.34 -5.75
CA ALA A 1 -21.79 -2.81 -5.59
C ALA A 1 -20.68 -3.39 -4.70
N VAL A 2 -20.74 -4.66 -4.29
CA VAL A 2 -19.66 -5.36 -3.55
C VAL A 2 -19.24 -6.63 -4.28
N GLN A 3 -17.95 -6.78 -4.57
CA GLN A 3 -17.37 -7.96 -5.20
C GLN A 3 -16.31 -8.60 -4.30
N ARG A 4 -16.44 -9.91 -4.05
CA ARG A 4 -15.45 -10.69 -3.30
C ARG A 4 -14.41 -11.30 -4.23
N LEU A 5 -13.13 -11.14 -3.88
CA LEU A 5 -11.98 -11.73 -4.56
C LEU A 5 -11.64 -13.11 -3.98
N ARG A 6 -10.97 -13.95 -4.78
CA ARG A 6 -10.57 -15.31 -4.39
C ARG A 6 -9.58 -15.35 -3.20
N ASN A 7 -8.80 -14.28 -3.02
CA ASN A 7 -7.85 -14.13 -1.92
C ASN A 7 -8.51 -13.59 -0.63
N GLY A 8 -9.85 -13.56 -0.55
CA GLY A 8 -10.58 -13.02 0.60
C GLY A 8 -10.75 -11.50 0.60
N GLY A 9 -10.15 -10.77 -0.35
CA GLY A 9 -10.34 -9.33 -0.48
C GLY A 9 -11.75 -8.94 -0.94
N LEU A 10 -12.15 -7.71 -0.65
CA LEU A 10 -13.41 -7.11 -1.10
C LEU A 10 -13.13 -5.87 -1.95
N ILE A 11 -13.85 -5.74 -3.06
CA ILE A 11 -13.94 -4.51 -3.84
C ILE A 11 -15.32 -3.93 -3.57
N VAL A 12 -15.35 -2.73 -3.01
CA VAL A 12 -16.58 -1.99 -2.72
C VAL A 12 -16.61 -0.78 -3.64
N GLU A 13 -17.62 -0.72 -4.50
CA GLU A 13 -17.91 0.45 -5.31
C GLU A 13 -18.83 1.38 -4.51
N LEU A 14 -18.35 2.61 -4.35
CA LEU A 14 -19.01 3.69 -3.63
C LEU A 14 -19.80 4.54 -4.62
N ASP A 15 -20.91 5.08 -4.17
CA ASP A 15 -21.84 5.88 -4.96
C ASP A 15 -21.39 7.34 -5.17
N ASN A 16 -20.41 7.81 -4.38
CA ASN A 16 -19.95 9.19 -4.43
C ASN A 16 -18.46 9.38 -4.12
N GLU A 17 -17.87 10.40 -4.73
CA GLU A 17 -16.44 10.73 -4.59
C GLU A 17 -16.10 11.27 -3.20
N ASN A 18 -17.01 11.99 -2.54
CA ASN A 18 -16.78 12.55 -1.20
C ASN A 18 -16.55 11.45 -0.16
N LEU A 19 -17.34 10.37 -0.22
CA LEU A 19 -17.22 9.20 0.63
C LEU A 19 -15.92 8.44 0.33
N ALA A 20 -15.57 8.31 -0.95
CA ALA A 20 -14.29 7.72 -1.35
C ALA A 20 -13.10 8.54 -0.82
N GLY A 21 -13.18 9.86 -0.87
CA GLY A 21 -12.18 10.77 -0.31
C GLY A 21 -12.09 10.65 1.22
N TRP A 22 -13.23 10.62 1.91
CA TRP A 22 -13.29 10.46 3.35
C TRP A 22 -12.69 9.13 3.83
N LEU A 23 -12.98 8.02 3.13
CA LEU A 23 -12.42 6.69 3.42
C LEU A 23 -10.91 6.60 3.16
N LYS A 24 -10.37 7.41 2.25
CA LYS A 24 -8.91 7.54 2.06
C LYS A 24 -8.24 8.36 3.18
N GLY A 25 -9.01 9.20 3.87
CA GLY A 25 -8.53 9.96 5.02
C GLY A 25 -8.30 9.08 6.25
N PRO A 26 -7.45 9.52 7.19
CA PRO A 26 -7.09 8.72 8.37
C PRO A 26 -8.30 8.36 9.23
N THR A 27 -9.24 9.30 9.42
CA THR A 27 -10.43 9.09 10.24
C THR A 27 -11.38 8.06 9.63
N GLY A 28 -11.74 8.20 8.35
CA GLY A 28 -12.67 7.30 7.69
C GLY A 28 -12.09 5.89 7.56
N ARG A 29 -10.80 5.79 7.27
CA ARG A 29 -10.06 4.53 7.23
C ARG A 29 -10.13 3.79 8.57
N ILE A 30 -9.69 4.43 9.65
CA ILE A 30 -9.67 3.82 10.99
C ILE A 30 -11.06 3.37 11.42
N LEU A 31 -12.08 4.21 11.19
CA LEU A 31 -13.46 3.86 11.53
C LEU A 31 -13.93 2.62 10.75
N LEU A 32 -13.74 2.58 9.43
CA LEU A 32 -14.15 1.44 8.64
C LEU A 32 -13.39 0.16 9.05
N GLU A 33 -12.07 0.25 9.23
CA GLU A 33 -11.25 -0.88 9.65
C GLU A 33 -11.66 -1.39 11.04
N SER A 34 -11.99 -0.50 11.99
CA SER A 34 -12.49 -0.90 13.32
C SER A 34 -13.86 -1.58 13.32
N HIS A 35 -14.68 -1.31 12.30
CA HIS A 35 -15.98 -1.96 12.11
C HIS A 35 -15.87 -3.30 11.38
N LEU A 36 -14.74 -3.55 10.72
CA LEU A 36 -14.42 -4.82 10.10
C LEU A 36 -13.62 -5.68 11.10
N ASP A 37 -13.60 -6.99 10.89
CA ASP A 37 -12.81 -7.90 11.73
C ASP A 37 -11.34 -7.44 11.77
N SER A 38 -10.65 -7.75 12.87
CA SER A 38 -9.31 -7.28 13.27
C SER A 38 -8.19 -7.42 12.22
N THR A 39 -8.43 -8.13 11.13
CA THR A 39 -7.47 -8.39 10.05
C THR A 39 -7.79 -7.64 8.75
N ALA A 40 -8.94 -6.97 8.67
CA ALA A 40 -9.34 -6.22 7.49
C ALA A 40 -8.67 -4.84 7.46
N CYS A 41 -8.02 -4.54 6.33
CA CYS A 41 -7.44 -3.24 6.07
C CYS A 41 -7.91 -2.69 4.72
N ILE A 42 -8.07 -1.38 4.64
CA ILE A 42 -8.18 -0.69 3.35
C ILE A 42 -6.79 -0.75 2.72
N ARG A 43 -6.71 -1.18 1.46
CA ARG A 43 -5.43 -1.19 0.72
C ARG A 43 -5.30 0.07 -0.12
N ASP A 44 -4.15 0.71 -0.03
CA ASP A 44 -3.79 1.76 -0.97
C ASP A 44 -3.49 1.17 -2.35
N ARG A 45 -3.80 1.95 -3.39
CA ARG A 45 -3.47 1.57 -4.76
C ARG A 45 -1.96 1.70 -4.97
N THR A 46 -1.28 0.58 -5.10
CA THR A 46 0.15 0.52 -5.41
C THR A 46 0.38 0.35 -6.91
N PHE A 47 1.51 0.86 -7.40
CA PHE A 47 1.96 0.65 -8.78
C PHE A 47 3.35 0.03 -8.75
N SER A 48 3.56 -1.03 -9.54
CA SER A 48 4.88 -1.67 -9.67
C SER A 48 5.75 -0.87 -10.64
N ILE A 49 6.94 -0.51 -10.20
CA ILE A 49 7.95 0.20 -11.00
C ILE A 49 9.16 -0.72 -11.16
N VAL A 50 9.71 -0.80 -12.37
CA VAL A 50 10.95 -1.52 -12.66
C VAL A 50 12.12 -0.55 -12.62
N ILE A 51 13.07 -0.81 -11.72
CA ILE A 51 14.32 -0.04 -11.63
C ILE A 51 15.44 -0.86 -12.25
N GLN A 52 16.21 -0.24 -13.14
CA GLN A 52 17.37 -0.86 -13.79
C GLN A 52 18.66 -0.35 -13.16
N PHE A 53 19.74 -1.14 -13.29
CA PHE A 53 21.09 -0.78 -12.86
C PHE A 53 21.24 -0.48 -11.35
N LEU A 54 20.44 -1.11 -10.51
CA LEU A 54 20.63 -1.04 -9.07
C LEU A 54 21.92 -1.79 -8.68
N LEU A 55 22.77 -1.16 -7.86
CA LEU A 55 23.99 -1.82 -7.37
C LEU A 55 23.63 -3.03 -6.53
N ILE A 56 24.30 -4.16 -6.77
CA ILE A 56 24.08 -5.40 -6.01
C ILE A 56 24.46 -5.28 -4.53
N THR A 57 25.21 -4.24 -4.17
CA THR A 57 25.58 -3.92 -2.79
C THR A 57 24.42 -3.34 -2.00
N TYR A 58 23.33 -2.92 -2.66
CA TYR A 58 22.12 -2.50 -1.96
C TYR A 58 21.40 -3.73 -1.38
N GLU A 59 21.35 -3.78 -0.06
CA GLU A 59 20.66 -4.81 0.71
C GLU A 59 19.13 -4.55 0.71
N ILE A 60 18.50 -4.64 -0.46
CA ILE A 60 17.07 -4.29 -0.64
C ILE A 60 16.10 -5.15 0.17
N GLU A 61 16.57 -6.30 0.66
CA GLU A 61 15.80 -7.26 1.45
C GLU A 61 15.77 -6.91 2.94
N ARG A 62 16.56 -5.91 3.36
CA ARG A 62 16.47 -5.40 4.74
C ARG A 62 15.14 -4.70 4.99
N ASP A 63 14.55 -4.98 6.14
CA ASP A 63 13.24 -4.43 6.52
C ASP A 63 13.22 -2.90 6.58
N ASP A 64 14.34 -2.27 6.97
CA ASP A 64 14.48 -0.82 7.08
C ASP A 64 14.81 -0.12 5.75
N PHE A 65 15.22 -0.88 4.73
CA PHE A 65 15.69 -0.33 3.47
C PHE A 65 14.68 0.58 2.76
N PRO A 66 13.38 0.21 2.62
CA PRO A 66 12.40 1.10 2.00
C PRO A 66 12.24 2.43 2.74
N ARG A 67 12.30 2.42 4.08
CA ARG A 67 12.18 3.66 4.89
C ARG A 67 13.38 4.56 4.69
N HIS A 68 14.57 3.97 4.60
CA HIS A 68 15.80 4.70 4.34
C HIS A 68 15.76 5.40 2.98
N ILE A 69 15.40 4.67 1.93
CA ILE A 69 15.28 5.21 0.58
C ILE A 69 14.22 6.32 0.50
N GLU A 70 13.08 6.16 1.18
CA GLU A 70 12.09 7.24 1.25
C GLU A 70 12.67 8.51 1.86
N ALA A 71 13.36 8.40 2.99
CA ALA A 71 13.98 9.54 3.66
C ALA A 71 15.05 10.21 2.78
N GLU A 72 15.95 9.43 2.17
CA GLU A 72 16.99 9.94 1.28
C GLU A 72 16.44 10.66 0.05
N ASN A 73 15.26 10.27 -0.42
CA ASN A 73 14.63 10.83 -1.62
C ASN A 73 13.50 11.82 -1.30
N HIS A 74 13.33 12.20 -0.03
CA HIS A 74 12.26 13.09 0.44
C HIS A 74 10.85 12.61 0.06
N LEU A 75 10.64 11.29 0.03
CA LEU A 75 9.33 10.69 -0.17
C LEU A 75 8.55 10.69 1.15
N PRO A 76 7.21 10.81 1.10
CA PRO A 76 6.37 10.57 2.26
C PRO A 76 6.61 9.15 2.83
N PRO A 77 6.51 8.97 4.16
CA PRO A 77 6.58 7.64 4.77
C PRO A 77 5.54 6.69 4.16
N ASN A 78 5.92 5.43 3.94
CA ASN A 78 5.07 4.37 3.39
C ASN A 78 4.68 4.55 1.91
N SER A 79 5.42 5.39 1.18
CA SER A 79 5.30 5.51 -0.29
C SER A 79 5.72 4.25 -1.03
N ILE A 80 6.71 3.52 -0.51
CA ILE A 80 7.21 2.26 -1.05
C ILE A 80 6.55 1.11 -0.27
N ALA A 81 5.64 0.39 -0.91
CA ALA A 81 4.94 -0.73 -0.29
C ALA A 81 5.82 -1.99 -0.14
N SER A 82 6.65 -2.28 -1.14
CA SER A 82 7.57 -3.43 -1.14
C SER A 82 8.64 -3.27 -2.22
N ILE A 83 9.81 -3.85 -2.01
CA ILE A 83 10.88 -3.95 -3.01
C ILE A 83 11.26 -5.43 -3.14
N ARG A 84 11.54 -5.89 -4.36
CA ARG A 84 12.03 -7.25 -4.62
C ARG A 84 12.84 -7.29 -5.91
N TRP A 85 13.80 -8.21 -5.99
CA TRP A 85 14.44 -8.54 -7.25
C TRP A 85 13.43 -9.17 -8.23
N ILE A 86 13.53 -8.79 -9.51
CA ILE A 86 12.66 -9.33 -10.56
C ILE A 86 12.98 -10.80 -10.83
N LYS A 87 14.27 -11.15 -10.76
CA LYS A 87 14.76 -12.52 -10.82
C LYS A 87 15.40 -12.86 -9.46
N PRO A 88 15.18 -14.07 -8.93
CA PRO A 88 15.96 -14.57 -7.81
C PRO A 88 17.44 -14.72 -8.19
#